data_AF-A0A0L7QYC6-F1
#
_entry.id   AF-A0A0L7QYC6-F1
#
_cell.length_a   1.000
_cell.length_b   1.000
_cell.length_c   1.000
_cell.angle_alpha   90.00
_cell.angle_beta   90.00
_cell.angle_gamma   90.00
#
_symmetry.space_group_name_H-M   'P 1'
#
loop_
_entity.id
_entity.type
_entity.pdbx_description
1 polymer ?
#
loop_
_entity_poly.entity_id
_entity_poly.type
_entity_poly.pdbx_seq_one_letter_code
_entity_poly.pdbx_strand_id
1 'polypeptide(L)'
;MLDKKQLRAIFLYEFKRGRKAAETARNINEAFGQDTVNERAVQRWFARFRNGDESLEDEEHGSRPSEVHPPYSPDLSPTDYHFFKHLDHFLREKCFKNQDEAKNAFNAFVTSRTPEFYATGINKLVSRWQRCIDSNGSYFD
;
A
#
# COMPACT_ATOMS: atom_id res chain seq x y z
N MET A 1 19.67 -24.16 -3.96
CA MET A 1 19.16 -22.96 -3.28
C MET A 1 17.85 -23.36 -2.63
N LEU A 2 17.71 -23.18 -1.31
CA LEU A 2 16.49 -23.55 -0.59
C LEU A 2 15.32 -22.69 -1.08
N ASP A 3 14.18 -23.31 -1.32
CA ASP A 3 12.95 -22.58 -1.60
C ASP A 3 12.34 -22.02 -0.28
N LYS A 4 11.40 -21.09 -0.43
CA LYS A 4 10.76 -20.43 0.72
C LYS A 4 9.98 -21.42 1.61
N LYS A 5 9.37 -22.46 1.05
CA LYS A 5 8.57 -23.45 1.79
C LYS A 5 9.49 -24.35 2.62
N GLN A 6 10.65 -24.72 2.08
CA GLN A 6 11.71 -25.43 2.78
C GLN A 6 12.27 -24.61 3.95
N LEU A 7 12.53 -23.31 3.75
CA LEU A 7 12.96 -22.43 4.84
C LEU A 7 11.92 -22.33 5.97
N ARG A 8 10.63 -22.27 5.63
CA ARG A 8 9.54 -22.23 6.63
C ARG A 8 9.40 -23.54 7.38
N ALA A 9 9.61 -24.68 6.72
CA ALA A 9 9.65 -25.98 7.38
C ALA A 9 10.78 -26.03 8.43
N ILE A 10 11.94 -25.47 8.11
CA ILE A 10 13.07 -25.32 9.06
C ILE A 10 12.67 -24.39 10.21
N PHE A 11 12.02 -23.25 9.93
CA PHE A 11 11.55 -22.35 10.98
C PHE A 11 10.58 -23.04 11.95
N LEU A 12 9.60 -23.79 11.43
CA LEU A 12 8.63 -24.51 12.24
C LEU A 12 9.30 -25.59 13.10
N TYR A 13 10.24 -26.34 12.52
CA TYR A 13 11.01 -27.34 13.24
C TYR A 13 11.81 -26.73 14.42
N GLU A 14 12.54 -25.65 14.18
CA GLU A 14 13.35 -24.99 15.22
C GLU A 14 12.47 -24.30 16.28
N PHE A 15 11.31 -23.79 15.89
CA PHE A 15 10.29 -23.30 16.82
C PHE A 15 9.77 -24.42 17.74
N LYS A 16 9.42 -25.59 17.20
CA LYS A 16 8.99 -26.76 18.00
C LYS A 16 10.08 -27.28 18.94
N ARG A 17 11.35 -27.03 18.63
CA ARG A 17 12.50 -27.31 19.51
C ARG A 17 12.74 -26.26 20.60
N GLY A 18 11.96 -25.18 20.62
CA GLY A 18 12.07 -24.12 21.62
C GLY A 18 13.25 -23.18 21.41
N ARG A 19 13.85 -23.14 20.22
CA ARG A 19 14.96 -22.21 19.91
C ARG A 19 14.45 -20.78 19.78
N LYS A 20 15.36 -19.80 19.89
CA LYS A 20 15.05 -18.38 19.64
C LYS A 20 15.21 -18.04 18.15
N ALA A 21 14.47 -17.03 17.68
CA ALA A 21 14.51 -16.61 16.28
C ALA A 21 15.90 -16.13 15.83
N ALA A 22 16.62 -15.39 16.67
CA ALA A 22 17.99 -14.94 16.40
C ALA A 22 18.98 -16.10 16.24
N GLU A 23 18.87 -17.11 17.11
CA GLU A 23 19.68 -18.33 17.05
C GLU A 23 19.37 -19.14 15.79
N THR A 24 18.08 -19.28 15.48
CA THR A 24 17.61 -19.96 14.27
C THR A 24 18.13 -19.29 13.00
N ALA A 25 18.07 -17.96 12.91
CA ALA A 25 18.59 -17.21 11.77
C ALA A 25 20.10 -17.38 11.60
N ARG A 26 20.87 -17.35 12.72
CA ARG A 26 22.31 -17.59 12.70
C ARG A 26 22.64 -19.00 12.21
N ASN A 27 22.00 -20.02 12.76
CA ASN A 27 22.23 -21.42 12.40
C ASN A 27 21.92 -21.68 10.91
N ILE A 28 20.85 -21.07 10.38
CA ILE A 28 20.48 -21.22 8.97
C ILE A 28 21.51 -20.52 8.07
N ASN A 29 21.92 -19.31 8.41
CA ASN A 29 22.92 -18.59 7.62
C ASN A 29 24.30 -19.27 7.67
N GLU A 30 24.66 -19.89 8.80
CA GLU A 30 25.90 -20.67 8.93
C GLU A 30 25.86 -21.96 8.10
N ALA A 31 24.73 -22.68 8.11
CA ALA A 31 24.59 -23.96 7.41
C ALA A 31 24.34 -23.83 5.90
N PHE A 32 23.63 -22.78 5.46
CA PHE A 32 23.12 -22.67 4.10
C PHE A 32 23.63 -21.44 3.33
N GLY A 33 24.41 -20.57 3.98
CA GLY A 33 25.08 -19.42 3.36
C GLY A 33 24.73 -18.09 4.04
N GLN A 34 25.69 -17.17 4.04
CA GLN A 34 25.50 -15.81 4.57
C GLN A 34 24.27 -15.16 3.90
N ASP A 35 23.40 -14.56 4.69
CA ASP A 35 22.16 -13.88 4.25
C ASP A 35 21.08 -14.77 3.61
N THR A 36 21.11 -16.10 3.84
CA THR A 36 20.02 -17.01 3.43
C THR A 36 18.67 -16.61 4.04
N VAL A 37 18.67 -16.15 5.30
CA VAL A 37 17.49 -15.66 6.01
C VAL A 37 17.79 -14.41 6.82
N ASN A 38 16.82 -13.50 6.85
CA ASN A 38 16.83 -12.34 7.74
C ASN A 38 16.18 -12.72 9.09
N GLU A 39 16.79 -12.35 10.21
CA GLU A 39 16.22 -12.56 11.55
C GLU A 39 14.77 -12.05 11.66
N ARG A 40 14.45 -10.90 11.06
CA ARG A 40 13.09 -10.34 11.06
C ARG A 40 12.08 -11.27 10.39
N ALA A 41 12.50 -12.03 9.38
CA ALA A 41 11.64 -13.02 8.74
C ALA A 41 11.37 -14.18 9.72
N VAL A 42 12.42 -14.71 10.38
CA VAL A 42 12.27 -15.77 11.38
C VAL A 42 11.39 -15.33 12.55
N GLN A 43 11.60 -14.12 13.07
CA GLN A 43 10.79 -13.55 14.15
C GLN A 43 9.30 -13.44 13.77
N ARG A 44 9.00 -12.97 12.55
CA ARG A 44 7.63 -12.87 12.03
C ARG A 44 6.96 -14.25 11.97
N TRP A 45 7.67 -15.24 11.45
CA TRP A 45 7.18 -16.62 11.38
C TRP A 45 6.99 -17.24 12.77
N PHE A 46 7.90 -17.01 13.72
CA PHE A 46 7.74 -17.48 15.09
C PHE A 46 6.57 -16.81 15.82
N ALA A 47 6.29 -15.53 15.54
CA ALA A 47 5.09 -14.88 16.05
C ALA A 47 3.81 -15.54 15.51
N ARG A 48 3.80 -15.91 14.23
CA ARG A 48 2.70 -16.64 13.58
C ARG A 48 2.49 -18.02 14.20
N PHE A 49 3.56 -18.80 14.39
CA PHE A 49 3.49 -20.11 15.04
C PHE A 49 3.01 -20.03 16.50
N ARG A 50 3.41 -18.98 17.24
CA ARG A 50 2.88 -18.74 18.60
C ARG A 50 1.38 -18.48 18.64
N ASN A 51 0.82 -17.94 17.56
CA ASN A 51 -0.62 -17.72 17.42
C ASN A 51 -1.37 -18.96 16.91
N GLY A 52 -0.69 -20.11 16.79
CA GLY A 52 -1.30 -21.40 16.42
C GLY A 52 -1.35 -21.68 14.92
N ASP A 53 -0.82 -20.79 14.08
CA ASP A 53 -0.79 -20.98 12.64
C ASP A 53 0.53 -21.60 12.19
N GLU A 54 0.52 -22.92 11.98
CA GLU A 54 1.65 -23.72 11.49
C GLU A 54 1.71 -23.85 9.95
N SER A 55 0.89 -23.10 9.21
CA SER A 55 0.90 -23.15 7.75
C SER A 55 2.27 -22.76 7.19
N LEU A 56 2.79 -23.49 6.21
CA LEU A 56 4.05 -23.16 5.52
C LEU A 56 3.85 -22.23 4.32
N GLU A 57 2.61 -21.81 4.08
CA GLU A 57 2.25 -20.97 2.94
C GLU A 57 2.20 -19.52 3.40
N ASP A 58 2.59 -18.58 2.53
CA ASP A 58 2.28 -17.20 2.86
C ASP A 58 0.76 -17.12 2.89
N GLU A 59 0.20 -16.47 3.90
CA GLU A 59 -1.16 -15.93 3.75
C GLU A 59 -1.16 -15.21 2.39
N GLU A 60 -2.13 -15.50 1.52
CA GLU A 60 -2.44 -14.56 0.44
C GLU A 60 -2.45 -13.20 1.11
N HIS A 61 -1.53 -12.33 0.74
CA HIS A 61 -1.36 -11.05 1.40
C HIS A 61 -2.75 -10.47 1.48
N GLY A 62 -3.32 -10.46 2.69
CA GLY A 62 -4.60 -9.87 2.94
C GLY A 62 -4.44 -8.49 2.39
N SER A 63 -5.07 -8.26 1.24
CA SER A 63 -4.99 -6.99 0.55
C SER A 63 -5.36 -6.01 1.64
N ARG A 64 -4.38 -5.17 2.02
CA ARG A 64 -4.59 -4.06 2.94
C ARG A 64 -5.96 -3.51 2.56
N PRO A 65 -6.98 -3.53 3.44
CA PRO A 65 -8.37 -3.40 3.04
C PRO A 65 -8.41 -2.28 2.03
N SER A 66 -8.62 -2.65 0.75
CA SER A 66 -8.64 -1.66 -0.31
C SER A 66 -9.69 -0.70 0.18
N GLU A 67 -9.36 0.58 0.38
CA GLU A 67 -10.37 1.57 0.74
C GLU A 67 -11.59 1.28 -0.12
N VAL A 68 -12.68 0.86 0.52
CA VAL A 68 -13.83 0.31 -0.19
C VAL A 68 -14.40 1.49 -0.96
N HIS A 69 -14.02 1.58 -2.23
CA HIS A 69 -14.44 2.68 -3.08
C HIS A 69 -15.69 2.22 -3.81
N PRO A 70 -16.85 2.83 -3.53
CA PRO A 70 -18.08 2.48 -4.22
C PRO A 70 -17.93 2.69 -5.74
N PRO A 71 -18.54 1.84 -6.57
CA PRO A 71 -18.56 2.05 -8.02
C PRO A 71 -19.12 3.44 -8.36
N TYR A 72 -18.63 4.03 -9.45
CA TYR A 72 -19.13 5.29 -10.02
C TYR A 72 -19.19 6.47 -9.03
N SER A 73 -18.28 6.57 -8.07
CA SER A 73 -18.31 7.64 -7.05
C SER A 73 -17.15 8.65 -7.21
N PRO A 74 -17.08 9.42 -8.32
CA PRO A 74 -16.01 10.42 -8.52
C PRO A 74 -16.09 11.56 -7.49
N ASP A 75 -17.26 11.79 -6.90
CA ASP A 75 -17.47 12.68 -5.77
C ASP A 75 -16.76 12.22 -4.48
N LEU A 76 -16.34 10.96 -4.39
CA LEU A 76 -15.56 10.44 -3.27
C LEU A 76 -14.07 10.25 -3.59
N SER A 77 -13.64 10.56 -4.82
CA SER A 77 -12.25 10.46 -5.26
C SER A 77 -11.55 11.83 -5.20
N PRO A 78 -10.55 12.04 -4.32
CA PRO A 78 -9.80 13.29 -4.25
C PRO A 78 -9.11 13.66 -5.56
N THR A 79 -8.76 12.65 -6.36
CA THR A 79 -8.18 12.86 -7.69
C THR A 79 -9.20 13.51 -8.61
N ASP A 80 -10.45 13.06 -8.60
CA ASP A 80 -11.50 13.59 -9.48
C ASP A 80 -12.01 14.95 -9.00
N TYR A 81 -12.48 15.04 -7.75
CA TYR A 81 -13.15 16.25 -7.29
C TYR A 81 -12.21 17.41 -6.96
N HIS A 82 -10.93 17.15 -6.73
CA HIS A 82 -9.96 18.16 -6.32
C HIS A 82 -8.82 18.29 -7.31
N PHE A 83 -8.00 17.26 -7.51
CA PHE A 83 -6.80 17.38 -8.35
C PHE A 83 -7.17 17.69 -9.82
N PHE A 84 -7.99 16.85 -10.45
CA PHE A 84 -8.40 17.02 -11.84
C PHE A 84 -9.30 18.23 -12.04
N LYS A 85 -10.15 18.58 -11.07
CA LYS A 85 -10.90 19.84 -11.10
C LYS A 85 -9.97 21.06 -11.26
N HIS A 86 -8.88 21.12 -10.51
CA HIS A 86 -7.92 22.23 -10.62
C HIS A 86 -7.01 22.10 -11.84
N LEU A 87 -6.66 20.87 -12.24
CA LEU A 87 -5.91 20.62 -13.46
C LEU A 87 -6.69 21.08 -14.69
N ASP A 88 -7.97 20.72 -14.81
CA ASP A 88 -8.86 21.15 -15.91
C ASP A 88 -8.88 22.67 -16.01
N HIS A 89 -9.07 23.36 -14.88
CA HIS A 89 -9.01 24.82 -14.85
C HIS A 89 -7.65 25.38 -15.30
N PHE A 90 -6.54 24.76 -14.89
CA PHE A 90 -5.19 25.17 -15.32
C PHE A 90 -4.93 24.89 -16.81
N LEU A 91 -5.57 23.87 -17.36
CA LEU A 91 -5.44 23.47 -18.76
C LEU A 91 -6.39 24.22 -19.69
N ARG A 92 -7.43 24.90 -19.15
CA ARG A 92 -8.32 25.73 -19.97
C ARG A 92 -7.51 26.70 -20.83
N GLU A 93 -7.93 26.79 -22.10
CA GLU A 93 -7.36 27.66 -23.13
C GLU A 93 -5.92 27.30 -23.57
N LYS A 94 -5.37 26.17 -23.14
CA LYS A 94 -4.06 25.68 -23.62
C LYS A 94 -4.23 24.68 -24.76
N CYS A 95 -3.53 24.92 -25.86
CA CYS A 95 -3.36 23.96 -26.95
C CYS A 95 -1.91 23.48 -26.96
N PHE A 96 -1.71 22.16 -26.96
CA PHE A 96 -0.39 21.54 -27.01
C PHE A 96 -0.16 20.95 -28.40
N LYS A 97 0.99 21.25 -29.01
CA LYS A 97 1.33 20.75 -30.36
C LYS A 97 1.90 19.33 -30.32
N ASN A 98 2.37 18.89 -29.17
CA ASN A 98 3.01 17.59 -28.97
C ASN A 98 2.89 17.13 -27.50
N GLN A 99 3.30 15.89 -27.26
CA GLN A 99 3.23 15.27 -25.93
C GLN A 99 4.17 15.94 -24.92
N ASP A 100 5.31 16.47 -25.34
CA ASP A 100 6.30 17.07 -24.43
C ASP A 100 5.79 18.42 -23.88
N GLU A 101 5.13 19.23 -24.70
CA GLU A 101 4.43 20.43 -24.25
C GLU A 101 3.35 20.10 -23.20
N ALA A 102 2.57 19.05 -23.42
CA ALA A 102 1.55 18.61 -22.46
C ALA A 102 2.17 18.10 -21.14
N LYS A 103 3.25 17.31 -21.21
CA LYS A 103 4.00 16.86 -20.02
C LYS A 103 4.58 18.04 -19.25
N ASN A 104 5.17 19.01 -19.95
CA ASN A 104 5.75 20.20 -19.32
C ASN A 104 4.68 21.03 -18.63
N ALA A 105 3.50 21.19 -19.23
CA ALA A 105 2.37 21.88 -18.60
C ALA A 105 1.87 21.15 -17.36
N PHE A 106 1.75 19.82 -17.41
CA PHE A 106 1.38 19.01 -16.24
C PHE A 106 2.42 19.14 -15.11
N ASN A 107 3.71 19.04 -15.44
CA ASN A 107 4.79 19.21 -14.45
C ASN A 107 4.75 20.61 -13.83
N ALA A 108 4.55 21.66 -14.64
CA ALA A 108 4.39 23.02 -14.15
C ALA A 108 3.19 23.15 -13.20
N PHE A 109 2.06 22.50 -13.51
CA PHE A 109 0.91 22.45 -12.61
C PHE A 109 1.29 21.81 -11.26
N VAL A 110 1.86 20.61 -11.28
CA VAL A 110 2.22 19.85 -10.07
C VAL A 110 3.24 20.61 -9.22
N THR A 111 4.30 21.15 -9.82
CA THR A 111 5.34 21.92 -9.11
C THR A 111 4.81 23.24 -8.55
N SER A 112 3.74 23.81 -9.14
CA SER A 112 3.11 25.03 -8.61
C SER A 112 2.18 24.79 -7.42
N ARG A 113 1.84 23.54 -7.07
CA ARG A 113 0.95 23.22 -5.95
C ARG A 113 1.74 23.11 -4.65
N THR A 114 1.22 23.72 -3.58
CA THR A 114 1.81 23.60 -2.24
C THR A 114 1.39 22.27 -1.58
N PRO A 115 2.08 21.80 -0.53
CA PRO A 115 1.62 20.65 0.26
C PRO A 115 0.19 20.80 0.78
N GLU A 116 -0.21 22.02 1.15
CA GLU A 116 -1.55 22.35 1.66
C GLU A 116 -2.62 22.13 0.60
N PHE A 117 -2.31 22.29 -0.69
CA PHE A 117 -3.24 21.96 -1.77
C PHE A 117 -3.65 20.49 -1.71
N TYR A 118 -2.69 19.58 -1.56
CA TYR A 118 -2.96 18.14 -1.48
C TYR A 118 -3.66 17.78 -0.17
N ALA A 119 -3.19 18.34 0.95
CA ALA A 119 -3.80 18.13 2.26
C ALA A 119 -5.26 18.58 2.28
N THR A 120 -5.58 19.73 1.66
CA THR A 120 -6.96 20.23 1.54
C THR A 120 -7.84 19.27 0.76
N GLY A 121 -7.32 18.69 -0.34
CA GLY A 121 -8.02 17.68 -1.12
C GLY A 121 -8.41 16.46 -0.29
N ILE A 122 -7.43 15.88 0.43
CA ILE A 122 -7.65 14.69 1.27
C ILE A 122 -8.55 15.00 2.47
N ASN A 123 -8.34 16.12 3.17
CA ASN A 123 -9.12 16.47 4.35
C ASN A 123 -10.60 16.73 4.02
N LYS A 124 -10.91 17.08 2.77
CA LYS A 124 -12.30 17.23 2.29
C LYS A 124 -13.06 15.90 2.19
N LEU A 125 -12.38 14.75 2.23
CA LEU A 125 -13.03 13.43 2.23
C LEU A 125 -14.02 13.28 3.39
N VAL A 126 -13.65 13.75 4.58
CA VAL A 126 -14.47 13.58 5.79
C VAL A 126 -15.85 14.22 5.59
N SER A 127 -15.90 15.45 5.09
CA SER A 127 -17.18 16.14 4.85
C SER A 127 -17.93 15.57 3.64
N ARG A 128 -17.22 15.04 2.63
CA ARG A 128 -17.86 14.37 1.49
C ARG A 128 -18.46 13.02 1.86
N TRP A 129 -17.81 12.22 2.69
CA TRP A 129 -18.40 11.00 3.24
C TRP A 129 -19.66 11.30 4.04
N GLN A 130 -19.64 12.36 4.86
CA GLN A 130 -20.85 12.77 5.58
C GLN A 130 -21.99 13.11 4.61
N ARG A 131 -21.71 13.84 3.54
CA ARG A 131 -22.73 14.17 2.52
C ARG A 131 -23.24 12.97 1.75
N CYS A 132 -22.41 11.94 1.53
CA CYS A 132 -22.84 10.67 0.96
C CYS A 132 -23.88 10.00 1.88
N ILE A 133 -23.61 9.98 3.18
CA ILE A 133 -24.54 9.44 4.19
C ILE A 133 -25.82 10.26 4.23
N ASP A 134 -25.72 11.59 4.31
CA ASP A 134 -26.87 12.51 4.36
C ASP A 134 -27.74 12.42 3.10
N SER A 135 -27.12 12.14 1.95
CA SER A 135 -27.78 11.94 0.65
C SER A 135 -28.25 10.49 0.42
N ASN A 136 -28.14 9.62 1.42
CA ASN A 136 -28.47 8.20 1.35
C ASN A 136 -27.82 7.50 0.13
N GLY A 137 -26.55 7.81 -0.14
CA GLY A 137 -25.77 7.27 -1.26
C GLY A 137 -26.01 7.94 -2.62
N SER A 138 -26.85 8.99 -2.70
CA SER A 138 -27.04 9.76 -3.93
C SER A 138 -25.87 10.73 -4.17
N TYR A 139 -25.64 11.08 -5.44
CA TYR A 139 -24.62 12.06 -5.84
C TYR A 139 -24.82 13.45 -5.20
N PHE A 140 -23.71 14.13 -4.95
CA PHE A 140 -23.68 15.50 -4.41
C PHE A 140 -22.47 16.31 -4.91
N ASP A 141 -22.58 17.64 -4.88
CA ASP A 141 -21.52 18.59 -5.30
C ASP A 141 -20.72 19.21 -4.15
#